data_AF-A0A7G5GRG5-F1
#
_entry.id   AF-A0A7G5GRG5-F1
#
_cell.length_a   1.000
_cell.length_b   1.000
_cell.length_c   1.000
_cell.angle_alpha   90.00
_cell.angle_beta   90.00
_cell.angle_gamma   90.00
#
_symmetry.space_group_name_H-M   'P 1'
#
loop_
_entity.id
_entity.type
_entity.pdbx_description
1 polymer ?
#
loop_
_entity_poly.entity_id
_entity_poly.type
_entity_poly.pdbx_seq_one_letter_code
_entity_poly.pdbx_strand_id
1 'polypeptide(L)'
;MARPQKDDADKREFTIRVRVTASEKLRIWQMAAENGYTPSDFMRLRTMAATQPLRHKPTPDRELLLNVMAELGKVGSNVNQIARALNSRDETGQLAGIDTDEINQAMQGLDALTAQVLKLLS
;
A
#
# COMPACT_ATOMS: atom_id res chain seq x y z
N MET A 1 -14.21 0.97 -17.26
CA MET A 1 -13.66 1.76 -18.39
C MET A 1 -12.19 1.44 -18.54
N ALA A 2 -11.70 1.18 -19.76
CA ALA A 2 -10.28 0.95 -20.01
C ALA A 2 -9.50 2.27 -19.92
N ARG A 3 -8.30 2.23 -19.33
CA ARG A 3 -7.41 3.40 -19.24
C ARG A 3 -6.95 3.79 -20.67
N PRO A 4 -7.03 5.07 -21.07
CA PRO A 4 -6.50 5.50 -22.36
C PRO A 4 -5.00 5.18 -22.45
N GLN A 5 -4.58 4.61 -23.58
CA GLN A 5 -3.18 4.31 -23.84
C GLN A 5 -2.42 5.63 -24.04
N LYS A 6 -1.22 5.73 -23.46
CA LYS A 6 -0.33 6.87 -23.70
C LYS A 6 0.25 6.77 -25.10
N ASP A 7 0.33 7.92 -25.77
CA ASP A 7 1.00 8.06 -27.05
C ASP A 7 2.49 7.70 -26.93
N ASP A 8 3.10 7.20 -28.01
CA ASP A 8 4.48 6.68 -27.96
C ASP A 8 5.48 7.79 -27.59
N ALA A 9 5.23 9.03 -28.02
CA ALA A 9 6.04 10.19 -27.65
C ALA A 9 5.98 10.54 -26.14
N ASP A 10 4.94 10.11 -25.42
CA ASP A 10 4.76 10.34 -23.98
C ASP A 10 5.34 9.21 -23.11
N LYS A 11 5.85 8.14 -23.74
CA LYS A 11 6.52 7.04 -23.04
C LYS A 11 7.95 7.44 -22.72
N ARG A 12 8.33 7.23 -21.45
CA ARG A 12 9.67 7.54 -20.95
C ARG A 12 10.60 6.37 -21.24
N GLU A 13 11.07 6.26 -22.48
CA GLU A 13 11.93 5.15 -22.94
C GLU A 13 13.43 5.44 -22.77
N PHE A 14 13.81 6.71 -22.75
CA PHE A 14 15.21 7.12 -22.64
C PHE A 14 15.65 7.34 -21.19
N THR A 15 16.89 6.95 -20.88
CA THR A 15 17.50 7.12 -19.55
C THR A 15 18.71 8.06 -19.64
N ILE A 16 18.79 9.02 -18.71
CA ILE A 16 19.97 9.87 -18.51
C ILE A 16 20.81 9.27 -17.39
N ARG A 17 22.04 8.83 -17.70
CA ARG A 17 22.97 8.27 -16.71
C ARG A 17 24.00 9.31 -16.31
N VAL A 18 24.07 9.61 -15.01
CA VAL A 18 25.07 10.52 -14.42
C VAL A 18 25.95 9.71 -13.48
N ARG A 19 27.28 9.84 -13.61
CA ARG A 19 28.22 9.25 -12.65
C ARG A 19 28.30 10.16 -11.44
N VAL A 20 28.15 9.57 -10.26
CA VAL A 20 28.17 10.26 -8.97
C VAL A 20 28.98 9.45 -7.97
N THR A 21 29.54 10.14 -6.98
CA THR A 21 30.13 9.53 -5.79
C THR A 21 29.04 8.95 -4.86
N ALA A 22 29.44 8.13 -3.89
CA ALA A 22 28.52 7.56 -2.92
C ALA A 22 27.82 8.61 -2.06
N SER A 23 28.54 9.67 -1.66
CA SER A 23 28.02 10.78 -0.88
C SER A 23 27.01 11.61 -1.67
N GLU A 24 27.28 11.89 -2.95
CA GLU A 24 26.34 12.57 -3.84
C GLU A 24 25.08 11.73 -4.04
N LYS A 25 25.20 10.41 -4.24
CA LYS A 25 24.04 9.52 -4.34
C LYS A 25 23.20 9.58 -3.07
N LEU A 26 23.80 9.48 -1.89
CA LEU A 26 23.06 9.55 -0.62
C LEU A 26 22.34 10.89 -0.47
N ARG A 27 23.04 11.99 -0.77
CA ARG A 27 22.48 13.35 -0.69
C ARG A 27 21.27 13.53 -1.61
N ILE A 28 21.33 13.01 -2.84
CA ILE A 28 20.21 13.02 -3.79
C ILE A 28 18.99 12.28 -3.21
N TRP A 29 19.23 11.13 -2.60
CA TRP A 29 18.15 10.32 -2.02
C TRP A 29 17.53 10.97 -0.78
N GLN A 30 18.35 11.58 0.08
CA GLN A 30 17.87 12.34 1.25
C GLN A 30 17.02 13.53 0.80
N MET A 31 17.53 14.36 -0.10
CA MET A 31 16.79 15.52 -0.61
C MET A 31 15.48 15.11 -1.30
N ALA A 32 15.47 14.00 -2.04
CA ALA A 32 14.24 13.48 -2.63
C ALA A 32 13.23 13.05 -1.57
N ALA A 33 13.68 12.34 -0.52
CA ALA A 33 12.82 11.89 0.57
C ALA A 33 12.27 13.06 1.40
N GLU A 34 13.09 14.05 1.73
CA GLU A 34 12.69 15.27 2.45
C GLU A 34 11.61 16.06 1.69
N ASN A 35 11.69 16.06 0.36
CA ASN A 35 10.69 16.72 -0.50
C ASN A 35 9.52 15.80 -0.88
N GLY A 36 9.46 14.58 -0.34
CA GLY A 36 8.36 13.64 -0.59
C GLY A 36 8.28 13.13 -2.02
N TYR A 37 9.39 13.08 -2.76
CA TYR A 37 9.45 12.60 -4.15
C TYR A 37 10.32 11.34 -4.28
N THR A 38 10.12 10.59 -5.36
CA THR A 38 11.10 9.59 -5.77
C THR A 38 12.39 10.27 -6.29
N PRO A 39 13.58 9.64 -6.20
CA PRO A 39 14.82 10.27 -6.69
C PRO A 39 14.74 10.73 -8.17
N SER A 40 14.07 9.96 -9.02
CA SER A 40 13.89 10.29 -10.44
C SER A 40 12.97 11.50 -10.65
N ASP A 41 11.89 11.62 -9.88
CA ASP A 41 10.98 12.75 -9.98
C ASP A 41 11.55 14.02 -9.34
N PHE A 42 12.29 13.87 -8.23
CA PHE A 42 13.07 14.95 -7.66
C PHE A 42 14.07 15.51 -8.67
N MET A 43 14.81 14.64 -9.36
CA MET A 43 15.73 15.07 -10.42
C MET A 43 15.01 15.72 -11.60
N ARG A 44 13.84 15.22 -12.00
CA ARG A 44 13.07 15.84 -13.08
C ARG A 44 12.58 17.23 -12.71
N LEU A 45 12.06 17.40 -11.50
CA LEU A 45 11.65 18.70 -10.97
C LEU A 45 12.78 19.72 -11.04
N ARG A 46 13.97 19.32 -10.59
CA ARG A 46 15.15 20.18 -10.52
C ARG A 46 15.75 20.51 -11.88
N THR A 47 15.57 19.65 -12.88
CA THR A 47 16.19 19.80 -14.20
C THR A 47 15.25 20.32 -15.29
N MET A 48 13.94 20.07 -15.19
CA MET A 48 12.99 20.26 -16.30
C MET A 48 11.77 21.15 -15.97
N ALA A 49 11.73 21.84 -14.83
CA ALA A 49 10.61 22.69 -14.39
C ALA A 49 9.23 22.01 -14.65
N ALA A 50 8.85 21.09 -13.75
CA ALA A 50 7.86 20.05 -14.02
C ALA A 50 6.56 20.51 -14.70
N THR A 51 6.35 20.06 -15.95
CA THR A 51 5.10 20.18 -16.71
C THR A 51 4.20 18.93 -16.61
N GLN A 52 4.58 17.91 -15.81
CA GLN A 52 3.88 16.62 -15.73
C GLN A 52 3.67 16.14 -14.29
N PRO A 53 2.66 15.27 -14.03
CA PRO A 53 2.37 14.74 -12.71
C PRO A 53 3.54 13.91 -12.15
N LEU A 54 3.92 14.22 -10.92
CA LEU A 54 5.07 13.65 -10.20
C LEU A 54 4.59 12.55 -9.26
N ARG A 55 5.39 11.50 -9.07
CA ARG A 55 5.11 10.45 -8.09
C ARG A 55 5.70 10.88 -6.76
N HIS A 56 4.81 11.03 -5.79
CA HIS A 56 5.19 11.24 -4.41
C HIS A 56 5.62 9.93 -3.77
N LYS A 57 6.67 9.98 -2.96
CA LYS A 57 6.92 8.94 -1.97
C LYS A 57 5.77 9.03 -0.95
N PRO A 58 5.12 7.92 -0.56
CA PRO A 58 4.17 7.97 0.54
C PRO A 58 4.84 8.64 1.75
N THR A 59 4.15 9.60 2.36
CA THR A 59 4.59 10.10 3.66
C THR A 59 4.60 8.93 4.65
N PRO A 60 5.43 8.97 5.71
CA PRO A 60 5.44 7.93 6.74
C PRO A 60 4.02 7.58 7.22
N ASP A 61 3.18 8.58 7.43
CA ASP A 61 1.78 8.42 7.84
C ASP A 61 0.91 7.73 6.79
N ARG A 62 1.16 7.98 5.49
CA ARG A 62 0.43 7.33 4.40
C ARG A 62 0.87 5.88 4.20
N GLU A 63 2.16 5.60 4.35
CA GLU A 63 2.67 4.22 4.37
C GLU A 63 2.06 3.44 5.54
N LEU A 64 1.97 4.08 6.70
CA LEU A 64 1.35 3.52 7.87
C LEU A 64 -0.14 3.23 7.68
N LEU A 65 -0.88 4.20 7.15
CA LEU A 65 -2.30 4.04 6.84
C LEU A 65 -2.53 2.90 5.85
N LEU A 66 -1.69 2.77 4.82
CA LEU A 66 -1.79 1.68 3.85
C LEU A 66 -1.57 0.30 4.50
N ASN A 67 -0.64 0.19 5.45
CA ASN A 67 -0.42 -1.05 6.20
C ASN A 67 -1.61 -1.39 7.09
N VAL A 68 -2.16 -0.40 7.81
CA VAL A 68 -3.36 -0.60 8.64
C VAL A 68 -4.57 -0.99 7.79
N MET A 69 -4.76 -0.36 6.62
CA MET A 69 -5.83 -0.71 5.67
C MET A 69 -5.67 -2.13 5.12
N ALA A 70 -4.45 -2.59 4.87
CA ALA A 70 -4.19 -3.95 4.41
C ALA A 70 -4.55 -5.00 5.47
N GLU A 71 -4.18 -4.77 6.74
CA GLU A 71 -4.54 -5.65 7.85
C GLU A 71 -6.07 -5.65 8.10
N LEU A 72 -6.72 -4.50 8.04
CA LEU A 72 -8.19 -4.41 8.09
C LEU A 72 -8.87 -5.20 6.96
N GLY A 73 -8.31 -5.18 5.74
CA GLY A 73 -8.81 -5.95 4.61
C GLY A 73 -8.76 -7.46 4.85
N LYS A 74 -7.72 -7.96 5.52
CA LYS A 74 -7.62 -9.39 5.90
C LYS A 74 -8.68 -9.77 6.93
N VAL A 75 -8.86 -8.95 7.96
CA VAL A 75 -9.89 -9.18 8.99
C VAL A 75 -11.28 -9.17 8.37
N GLY A 76 -11.58 -8.19 7.51
CA GLY A 76 -12.86 -8.12 6.80
C GLY A 76 -13.12 -9.33 5.89
N SER A 77 -12.08 -9.88 5.25
CA SER A 77 -12.18 -11.11 4.45
C SER A 77 -12.58 -12.31 5.32
N ASN A 78 -11.98 -12.46 6.50
CA ASN A 78 -12.29 -13.55 7.42
C ASN A 78 -13.73 -13.43 7.94
N VAL A 79 -14.17 -12.23 8.32
CA VAL A 79 -15.56 -11.97 8.73
C VAL A 79 -16.55 -12.30 7.60
N ASN A 80 -16.22 -11.96 6.36
CA ASN A 80 -17.06 -12.27 5.21
C ASN A 80 -17.14 -13.78 4.91
N GLN A 81 -16.07 -14.53 5.18
CA GLN A 81 -16.07 -16.00 5.09
C GLN A 81 -16.99 -16.61 6.16
N ILE A 82 -16.89 -16.15 7.40
CA ILE A 82 -17.79 -16.55 8.50
C ILE A 82 -19.24 -16.22 8.15
N ALA A 83 -19.52 -15.00 7.66
CA ALA A 83 -20.86 -14.58 7.26
C ALA A 83 -21.40 -15.42 6.10
N ARG A 84 -20.57 -15.81 5.13
CA ARG A 84 -20.97 -16.72 4.04
C ARG A 84 -21.29 -18.11 4.55
N ALA A 85 -20.46 -18.67 5.42
CA ALA A 85 -20.70 -19.97 6.04
C ALA A 85 -21.99 -19.97 6.90
N LEU A 86 -22.30 -18.82 7.54
CA LEU A 86 -23.55 -18.62 8.27
C LEU A 86 -24.76 -18.39 7.35
N ASN A 87 -24.61 -17.71 6.21
CA ASN A 87 -25.72 -17.39 5.31
C ASN A 87 -26.03 -18.51 4.32
N SER A 88 -25.12 -19.46 4.07
CA SER A 88 -25.43 -20.71 3.38
C SER A 88 -26.38 -21.63 4.17
N ARG A 89 -26.81 -21.22 5.38
CA ARG A 89 -27.72 -21.96 6.27
C ARG A 89 -29.20 -21.95 5.87
N ASP A 90 -29.64 -21.14 4.92
CA ASP A 90 -31.08 -20.98 4.65
C ASP A 90 -31.73 -22.12 3.84
N GLU A 91 -30.97 -23.04 3.24
CA GLU A 91 -31.55 -24.04 2.31
C GLU A 91 -31.75 -25.44 2.90
N THR A 92 -31.11 -25.81 4.02
CA THR A 92 -31.12 -27.21 4.51
C THR A 92 -31.31 -27.41 6.01
N GLY A 93 -31.46 -26.35 6.82
CA GLY A 93 -31.96 -26.48 8.20
C GLY A 93 -31.11 -27.28 9.19
N GLN A 94 -29.85 -27.60 8.86
CA GLN A 94 -28.91 -28.26 9.78
C GLN A 94 -27.68 -27.39 10.04
N LEU A 95 -27.24 -27.33 11.30
CA LEU A 95 -26.03 -26.62 11.73
C LEU A 95 -24.79 -27.37 11.20
N ALA A 96 -24.27 -26.96 10.04
CA ALA A 96 -22.99 -27.48 9.53
C ALA A 96 -21.80 -26.75 10.19
N GLY A 97 -20.73 -27.51 10.41
CA GLY A 97 -19.59 -27.21 11.27
C GLY A 97 -18.98 -25.82 11.05
N ILE A 98 -19.09 -24.99 12.08
CA ILE A 98 -18.19 -23.86 12.27
C ILE A 98 -16.92 -24.45 12.86
N ASP A 99 -15.82 -24.40 12.13
CA ASP A 99 -14.53 -24.70 12.72
C ASP A 99 -14.18 -23.56 13.68
N THR A 100 -14.12 -23.86 14.97
CA THR A 100 -13.72 -22.92 16.02
C THR A 100 -12.36 -22.28 15.74
N ASP A 101 -11.52 -22.94 14.94
CA ASP A 101 -10.21 -22.42 14.55
C ASP A 101 -10.31 -21.19 13.65
N GLU A 102 -11.31 -21.10 12.75
CA GLU A 102 -11.50 -19.92 11.91
C GLU A 102 -11.91 -18.69 12.73
N ILE A 103 -12.74 -18.90 13.76
CA ILE A 103 -13.13 -17.83 14.70
C ILE A 103 -11.91 -17.37 15.51
N ASN A 104 -11.12 -18.31 16.03
CA ASN A 104 -9.93 -17.99 16.81
C ASN A 104 -8.89 -17.24 15.96
N GLN A 105 -8.71 -17.61 14.68
CA GLN A 105 -7.83 -16.89 13.76
C GLN A 105 -8.30 -15.46 13.49
N ALA A 106 -9.61 -15.24 13.34
CA ALA A 106 -10.16 -13.91 13.17
C ALA A 106 -9.95 -13.03 14.42
N MET A 107 -10.14 -13.59 15.62
CA MET A 107 -9.89 -12.88 16.89
C MET A 107 -8.41 -12.54 17.06
N GLN A 108 -7.50 -13.48 16.78
CA GLN A 108 -6.06 -13.23 16.82
C GLN A 108 -5.62 -12.15 15.82
N GLY A 109 -6.21 -12.12 14.63
CA GLY A 109 -5.96 -11.07 13.64
C GLY A 109 -6.41 -9.69 14.13
N LEU A 110 -7.54 -9.61 14.83
CA LEU A 110 -8.05 -8.38 15.43
C LEU A 110 -7.13 -7.90 16.57
N ASP A 111 -6.68 -8.81 17.44
CA ASP A 111 -5.75 -8.49 18.53
C ASP A 111 -4.41 -7.98 18.00
N ALA A 112 -3.87 -8.63 16.96
CA ALA A 112 -2.63 -8.22 16.31
C ALA A 112 -2.74 -6.82 15.69
N LEU A 113 -3.84 -6.54 14.99
CA LEU A 113 -4.10 -5.22 14.42
C LEU A 113 -4.23 -4.16 15.52
N THR A 114 -4.94 -4.47 16.61
CA THR A 114 -5.13 -3.54 17.75
C THR A 114 -3.80 -3.21 18.42
N ALA A 115 -2.95 -4.22 18.64
CA ALA A 115 -1.61 -4.04 19.17
C ALA A 115 -0.73 -3.20 18.24
N GLN A 116 -0.84 -3.39 16.92
CA GLN A 116 -0.10 -2.63 15.94
C GLN A 116 -0.55 -1.16 15.92
N VAL A 117 -1.86 -0.89 15.98
CA VAL A 117 -2.39 0.48 16.09
C VAL A 117 -1.96 1.15 17.40
N LEU A 118 -2.00 0.45 18.54
CA LEU A 118 -1.56 1.00 19.83
C LEU A 118 -0.06 1.38 19.83
N LYS A 119 0.79 0.56 19.20
CA LYS A 119 2.23 0.85 19.05
C LYS A 119 2.50 2.09 18.19
N LEU A 120 1.55 2.46 17.34
CA LEU A 120 1.67 3.63 16.46
C LEU A 120 1.10 4.91 17.06
N LEU A 121 0.31 4.78 18.12
CA LEU A 121 -0.25 5.89 18.90
C LEU A 121 0.57 6.22 20.16
N SER A 122 1.60 5.44 20.48
CA SER A 122 2.53 5.63 21.61
C SER A 122 3.87 6.18 21.15
#